data_AF-A0A2E1VQ59-F1
#
_entry.id   AF-A0A2E1VQ59-F1
#
_cell.length_a   1.000
_cell.length_b   1.000
_cell.length_c   1.000
_cell.angle_alpha   90.00
_cell.angle_beta   90.00
_cell.angle_gamma   90.00
#
_symmetry.space_group_name_H-M   'P 1'
#
loop_
_entity.id
_entity.type
_entity.pdbx_description
1 polymer ?
#
loop_
_entity_poly.entity_id
_entity_poly.type
_entity_poly.pdbx_seq_one_letter_code
_entity_poly.pdbx_strand_id
1 'polypeptide(L)'
;MIAFISDLHSNLEALEAVCADLDALGIQDVVCLGDVIGYGASPREVCEIAMKRCAITLQGNHDAALLDDRDARGFHERALQAIDWTRRALDPELEAHWAIWDWLGELRPEMELEPAGMEPVHIVHASPCEPLAEYLMPNLPGDHKRVKANFEKALHRLTFYGHTHHPGWFAEGDAFQRAEGHDAVLELEPDRRYLINVGSVGQPRDSDKRLAYALFDGKSVRWRRLDYDVETASAKIAAIPELPETLSSRLLVGK
;
A
#
# COMPACT_ATOMS: atom_id res chain seq x y z
N MET A 1 -7.76 -8.74 15.57
CA MET A 1 -7.59 -8.94 14.12
C MET A 1 -7.27 -7.58 13.55
N ILE A 2 -6.17 -7.45 12.84
CA ILE A 2 -5.74 -6.18 12.23
C ILE A 2 -5.85 -6.32 10.72
N ALA A 3 -6.36 -5.30 10.05
CA ALA A 3 -6.31 -5.20 8.59
C ALA A 3 -5.14 -4.30 8.18
N PHE A 4 -4.29 -4.81 7.29
CA PHE A 4 -3.26 -4.05 6.63
C PHE A 4 -3.66 -3.80 5.17
N ILE A 5 -3.71 -2.52 4.81
CA ILE A 5 -3.97 -2.04 3.46
C ILE A 5 -2.77 -1.21 3.00
N SER A 6 -2.55 -1.09 1.69
CA SER A 6 -1.47 -0.28 1.13
C SER A 6 -1.81 0.16 -0.27
N ASP A 7 -1.09 1.17 -0.77
CA ASP A 7 -1.07 1.55 -2.19
C ASP A 7 -2.50 1.84 -2.68
N LEU A 8 -3.18 2.73 -1.95
CA LEU A 8 -4.56 3.16 -2.21
C LEU A 8 -4.64 3.99 -3.49
N HIS A 9 -3.58 4.74 -3.80
CA HIS A 9 -3.37 5.43 -5.07
C HIS A 9 -4.60 6.19 -5.56
N SER A 10 -5.21 6.99 -4.69
CA SER A 10 -6.37 7.83 -5.03
C SER A 10 -7.53 7.08 -5.72
N ASN A 11 -7.65 5.76 -5.50
CA ASN A 11 -8.68 4.89 -6.07
C ASN A 11 -9.82 4.76 -5.06
N LEU A 12 -10.81 5.64 -5.19
CA LEU A 12 -11.95 5.71 -4.30
C LEU A 12 -12.78 4.43 -4.34
N GLU A 13 -13.06 3.91 -5.54
CA GLU A 13 -13.90 2.73 -5.72
C GLU A 13 -13.31 1.49 -5.04
N ALA A 14 -11.99 1.32 -5.10
CA ALA A 14 -11.31 0.23 -4.41
C ALA A 14 -11.30 0.43 -2.89
N LEU A 15 -11.05 1.66 -2.41
CA LEU A 15 -11.04 1.95 -0.98
C LEU A 15 -12.43 1.75 -0.35
N GLU A 16 -13.49 2.21 -1.00
CA GLU A 16 -14.87 2.01 -0.55
C GLU A 16 -15.23 0.51 -0.47
N ALA A 17 -14.80 -0.28 -1.45
CA ALA A 17 -14.99 -1.73 -1.43
C ALA A 17 -14.26 -2.41 -0.26
N VAL A 18 -13.02 -2.00 0.04
CA VAL A 18 -12.29 -2.48 1.24
C VAL A 18 -12.99 -2.07 2.52
N CYS A 19 -13.41 -0.80 2.65
CA CYS A 19 -14.12 -0.34 3.84
C CYS A 19 -15.41 -1.13 4.07
N ALA A 20 -16.20 -1.39 3.02
CA ALA A 20 -17.43 -2.17 3.12
C ALA A 20 -17.16 -3.63 3.56
N ASP A 21 -16.11 -4.27 3.05
CA ASP A 21 -15.73 -5.62 3.46
C ASP A 21 -15.24 -5.66 4.92
N LEU A 22 -14.44 -4.67 5.35
CA LEU A 22 -14.00 -4.56 6.74
C LEU A 22 -15.17 -4.32 7.70
N ASP A 23 -16.16 -3.52 7.32
CA ASP A 23 -17.36 -3.28 8.10
C ASP A 23 -18.20 -4.56 8.22
N ALA A 24 -18.35 -5.32 7.13
CA ALA A 24 -19.04 -6.61 7.13
C ALA A 24 -18.35 -7.64 8.04
N LEU A 25 -17.02 -7.58 8.16
CA LEU A 25 -16.23 -8.42 9.05
C LEU A 25 -16.15 -7.88 10.50
N GLY A 26 -16.64 -6.67 10.75
CA GLY A 26 -16.55 -6.00 12.06
C GLY A 26 -15.13 -5.61 12.46
N ILE A 27 -14.23 -5.41 11.49
CA ILE A 27 -12.82 -5.08 11.74
C ILE A 27 -12.65 -3.56 11.85
N GLN A 28 -12.15 -3.11 13.00
CA GLN A 28 -11.93 -1.69 13.29
C GLN A 28 -10.44 -1.30 13.29
N ASP A 29 -9.56 -2.25 13.62
CA ASP A 29 -8.11 -2.02 13.64
C ASP A 29 -7.55 -2.07 12.20
N VAL A 30 -7.44 -0.90 11.57
CA VAL A 30 -6.95 -0.77 10.19
C VAL A 30 -5.66 0.05 10.16
N VAL A 31 -4.64 -0.50 9.50
CA VAL A 31 -3.33 0.12 9.29
C VAL A 31 -3.10 0.27 7.79
N CYS A 32 -2.87 1.50 7.34
CA CYS A 32 -2.48 1.79 5.96
C CYS A 32 -0.95 1.90 5.87
N LEU A 33 -0.32 1.19 4.93
CA LEU A 33 1.12 1.18 4.74
C LEU A 33 1.60 2.22 3.72
N GLY A 34 0.76 3.21 3.39
CA GLY A 34 1.13 4.38 2.58
C GLY A 34 0.70 4.29 1.13
N ASP A 35 1.17 5.27 0.35
CA ASP A 35 0.72 5.56 -1.01
C ASP A 35 -0.80 5.74 -1.06
N VAL A 36 -1.26 6.66 -0.20
CA VAL A 36 -2.66 7.06 -0.12
C VAL A 36 -3.05 7.79 -1.42
N ILE A 37 -2.14 8.63 -1.90
CA ILE A 37 -2.32 9.43 -3.12
C ILE A 37 -1.49 8.91 -4.29
N GLY A 38 -1.71 9.49 -5.47
CA GLY A 38 -0.99 9.16 -6.69
C GLY A 38 -1.82 8.28 -7.62
N TYR A 39 -1.51 8.32 -8.92
CA TYR A 39 -2.15 7.62 -10.05
C TYR A 39 -3.67 7.78 -10.24
N GLY A 40 -4.51 7.51 -9.24
CA GLY A 40 -5.97 7.57 -9.32
C GLY A 40 -6.52 9.00 -9.32
N ALA A 41 -7.84 9.10 -9.43
CA ALA A 41 -8.55 10.34 -9.76
C ALA A 41 -9.30 10.98 -8.57
N SER A 42 -9.25 10.40 -7.38
CA SER A 42 -10.00 10.88 -6.20
C SER A 42 -9.11 11.05 -4.96
N PRO A 43 -8.04 11.86 -5.03
CA PRO A 43 -7.05 11.99 -3.96
C PRO A 43 -7.65 12.58 -2.68
N ARG A 44 -8.57 13.54 -2.80
CA ARG A 44 -9.21 14.18 -1.65
C ARG A 44 -10.07 13.21 -0.86
N GLU A 45 -10.99 12.54 -1.54
CA GLU A 45 -11.92 11.59 -0.92
C GLU A 45 -11.17 10.43 -0.28
N VAL A 46 -10.12 9.92 -0.95
CA VAL A 46 -9.28 8.86 -0.41
C VAL A 46 -8.52 9.30 0.84
N CYS A 47 -7.93 10.50 0.87
CA CYS A 47 -7.33 11.05 2.09
C CYS A 47 -8.36 11.19 3.21
N GLU A 48 -9.52 11.78 2.94
CA GLU A 48 -10.57 11.99 3.95
C GLU A 48 -11.08 10.66 4.55
N ILE A 49 -11.18 9.59 3.75
CA ILE A 49 -11.54 8.26 4.22
C ILE A 49 -10.38 7.64 5.02
N ALA A 50 -9.15 7.70 4.52
CA ALA A 50 -7.97 7.14 5.19
C ALA A 50 -7.77 7.76 6.58
N MET A 51 -7.86 9.09 6.70
CA MET A 51 -7.78 9.83 7.96
C MET A 51 -8.83 9.39 9.00
N LYS A 52 -10.02 8.97 8.55
CA LYS A 52 -11.12 8.55 9.43
C LYS A 52 -11.09 7.06 9.76
N ARG A 53 -10.71 6.23 8.79
CA ARG A 53 -10.86 4.76 8.89
C ARG A 53 -9.60 4.07 9.40
N CYS A 54 -8.42 4.62 9.13
CA CYS A 54 -7.15 4.01 9.51
C CYS A 54 -6.68 4.56 10.85
N ALA A 55 -6.43 3.66 11.81
CA ALA A 55 -5.83 4.04 13.10
C ALA A 55 -4.38 4.52 12.92
N ILE A 56 -3.68 3.95 11.95
CA ILE A 56 -2.31 4.31 11.57
C ILE A 56 -2.24 4.38 10.05
N THR A 57 -1.56 5.40 9.53
CA THR A 57 -1.20 5.50 8.11
C THR A 57 0.29 5.82 8.02
N LEU A 58 1.02 5.04 7.24
CA LEU A 58 2.42 5.33 6.90
C LEU A 58 2.50 6.26 5.69
N GLN A 59 3.65 6.88 5.53
CA GLN A 59 3.99 7.65 4.34
C GLN A 59 4.52 6.72 3.26
N GLY A 60 3.90 6.74 2.08
CA GLY A 60 4.47 6.13 0.89
C GLY A 60 5.33 7.09 0.08
N ASN A 61 5.99 6.58 -0.96
CA ASN A 61 6.83 7.44 -1.80
C ASN A 61 6.01 8.44 -2.60
N HIS A 62 4.79 8.10 -3.01
CA HIS A 62 3.91 9.06 -3.66
C HIS A 62 3.50 10.18 -2.70
N ASP A 63 3.13 9.82 -1.47
CA ASP A 63 2.78 10.79 -0.42
C ASP A 63 3.94 11.75 -0.14
N ALA A 64 5.17 11.22 -0.01
CA ALA A 64 6.39 12.02 0.17
C ALA A 64 6.67 12.94 -1.04
N ALA A 65 6.59 12.40 -2.26
CA ALA A 65 6.81 13.15 -3.50
C ALA A 65 5.82 14.29 -3.70
N LEU A 66 4.58 14.17 -3.20
CA LEU A 66 3.62 15.27 -3.22
C LEU A 66 4.11 16.47 -2.40
N LEU A 67 4.67 16.20 -1.22
CA LEU A 67 5.17 17.20 -0.26
C LEU A 67 6.50 17.83 -0.69
N ASP A 68 7.38 17.04 -1.33
CA ASP A 68 8.70 17.48 -1.73
C ASP A 68 9.15 16.85 -3.07
N ASP A 69 9.35 17.69 -4.09
CA ASP A 69 9.80 17.25 -5.42
C ASP A 69 11.16 16.51 -5.38
N ARG A 70 11.96 16.69 -4.34
CA ARG A 70 13.23 15.96 -4.17
C ARG A 70 12.99 14.47 -3.96
N ASP A 71 11.87 14.08 -3.37
CA ASP A 71 11.50 12.68 -3.12
C ASP A 71 10.88 12.01 -4.35
N ALA A 72 10.49 12.81 -5.35
CA ALA A 72 10.07 12.33 -6.67
C ALA A 72 11.27 11.92 -7.57
N ARG A 73 12.52 12.09 -7.11
CA ARG A 73 13.72 11.78 -7.91
C ARG A 73 13.78 10.30 -8.26
N GLY A 74 13.84 10.01 -9.55
CA GLY A 74 13.90 8.63 -10.07
C GLY A 74 12.53 8.02 -10.38
N PHE A 75 11.44 8.76 -10.13
CA PHE A 75 10.11 8.34 -10.56
C PHE A 75 10.06 8.25 -12.09
N HIS A 76 9.27 7.29 -12.58
CA HIS A 76 8.90 7.26 -13.98
C HIS A 76 8.05 8.49 -14.31
N GLU A 77 8.16 8.99 -15.55
CA GLU A 77 7.46 10.18 -16.04
C GLU A 77 5.95 10.16 -15.74
N ARG A 78 5.31 9.00 -15.89
CA ARG A 78 3.88 8.82 -15.61
C ARG A 78 3.51 9.03 -14.14
N ALA A 79 4.39 8.61 -13.23
CA ALA A 79 4.21 8.81 -11.80
C ALA A 79 4.38 10.30 -11.44
N LEU A 80 5.36 10.98 -12.04
CA LEU A 80 5.55 12.43 -11.89
C LEU A 80 4.31 13.20 -12.36
N GLN A 81 3.79 12.91 -13.55
CA GLN A 81 2.57 13.55 -14.07
C GLN A 81 1.36 13.35 -13.13
N ALA A 82 1.22 12.15 -12.55
CA ALA A 82 0.16 11.88 -11.58
C ALA A 82 0.33 12.68 -10.28
N ILE A 83 1.56 12.81 -9.76
CA ILE A 83 1.84 13.64 -8.59
C ILE A 83 1.59 15.13 -8.89
N ASP A 84 2.03 15.63 -10.04
CA ASP A 84 1.82 17.03 -10.45
C ASP A 84 0.34 17.35 -10.64
N TRP A 85 -0.45 16.42 -11.16
CA TRP A 85 -1.89 16.56 -11.19
C TRP A 85 -2.49 16.51 -9.78
N THR A 86 -2.06 15.56 -8.94
CA THR A 86 -2.55 15.42 -7.56
C THR A 86 -2.29 16.69 -6.75
N ARG A 87 -1.12 17.33 -6.89
CA ARG A 87 -0.78 18.58 -6.21
C ARG A 87 -1.70 19.73 -6.58
N ARG A 88 -2.19 19.76 -7.83
CA ARG A 88 -3.19 20.74 -8.29
C ARG A 88 -4.60 20.38 -7.80
N ALA A 89 -4.94 19.10 -7.77
CA ALA A 89 -6.23 18.63 -7.25
C ALA A 89 -6.35 18.86 -5.74
N LEU A 90 -5.25 18.71 -5.01
CA LEU A 90 -5.08 19.03 -3.59
C LEU A 90 -4.32 20.35 -3.42
N ASP A 91 -4.75 21.43 -4.08
CA ASP A 91 -4.06 22.73 -4.00
C ASP A 91 -3.84 23.17 -2.52
N PRO A 92 -2.58 23.31 -2.04
CA PRO A 92 -2.28 23.66 -0.65
C PRO A 92 -2.71 25.09 -0.27
N GLU A 93 -2.94 25.96 -1.25
CA GLU A 93 -3.41 27.33 -1.01
C GLU A 93 -4.90 27.38 -0.64
N LEU A 94 -5.63 26.28 -0.86
CA LEU A 94 -7.04 26.18 -0.51
C LEU A 94 -7.20 25.67 0.92
N GLU A 95 -7.88 26.46 1.77
CA GLU A 95 -8.15 26.13 3.19
C GLU A 95 -8.81 24.76 3.39
N ALA A 96 -9.65 24.33 2.44
CA ALA A 96 -10.29 23.02 2.47
C ALA A 96 -9.31 21.84 2.42
N HIS A 97 -8.05 22.06 2.02
CA HIS A 97 -7.02 21.02 1.89
C HIS A 97 -5.97 21.06 3.00
N TRP A 98 -5.93 22.09 3.84
CA TRP A 98 -4.89 22.25 4.87
C TRP A 98 -4.81 21.04 5.80
N ALA A 99 -5.94 20.53 6.27
CA ALA A 99 -5.97 19.36 7.14
C ALA A 99 -5.37 18.10 6.47
N ILE A 100 -5.50 17.95 5.15
CA ILE A 100 -4.89 16.84 4.41
C ILE A 100 -3.38 17.05 4.31
N TRP A 101 -2.91 18.26 4.00
CA TRP A 101 -1.49 18.57 3.90
C TRP A 101 -0.77 18.44 5.24
N ASP A 102 -1.37 18.95 6.33
CA ASP A 102 -0.86 18.78 7.69
C ASP A 102 -0.74 17.29 8.04
N TRP A 103 -1.81 16.53 7.79
CA TRP A 103 -1.82 15.09 8.04
C TRP A 103 -0.76 14.33 7.23
N LEU A 104 -0.65 14.58 5.92
CA LEU A 104 0.37 13.97 5.07
C LEU A 104 1.79 14.30 5.55
N GLY A 105 2.01 15.52 6.04
CA GLY A 105 3.29 15.99 6.58
C GLY A 105 3.71 15.34 7.91
N GLU A 106 2.77 14.74 8.63
CA GLU A 106 3.04 14.04 9.90
C GLU A 106 3.33 12.53 9.70
N LEU A 107 3.02 11.99 8.53
CA LEU A 107 3.19 10.57 8.24
C LEU A 107 4.67 10.16 8.26
N ARG A 108 4.93 8.92 8.67
CA ARG A 108 6.27 8.32 8.72
C ARG A 108 6.34 7.10 7.82
N PRO A 109 7.47 6.84 7.16
CA PRO A 109 7.57 5.73 6.22
C PRO A 109 7.69 4.37 6.90
N GLU A 110 8.08 4.34 8.17
CA GLU A 110 8.15 3.14 8.99
C GLU A 110 7.83 3.41 10.45
N MET A 111 7.31 2.39 11.13
CA MET A 111 7.01 2.41 12.56
C MET A 111 7.12 0.99 13.14
N GLU A 112 7.29 0.94 14.46
CA GLU A 112 7.01 -0.25 15.25
C GLU A 112 5.55 -0.23 15.71
N LEU A 113 4.87 -1.35 15.58
CA LEU A 113 3.49 -1.54 16.04
C LEU A 113 3.47 -2.62 17.12
N GLU A 114 2.86 -2.32 18.26
CA GLU A 114 2.67 -3.25 19.38
C GLU A 114 1.18 -3.56 19.57
N PRO A 115 0.59 -4.52 18.84
CA PRO A 115 -0.82 -4.84 19.00
C PRO A 115 -1.09 -5.55 20.33
N ALA A 116 -2.19 -5.19 20.99
CA ALA A 116 -2.58 -5.81 22.25
C ALA A 116 -2.78 -7.33 22.09
N GLY A 117 -2.02 -8.12 22.86
CA GLY A 117 -2.13 -9.58 22.86
C GLY A 117 -1.48 -10.28 21.66
N MET A 118 -0.68 -9.57 20.85
CA MET A 118 0.14 -10.13 19.77
C MET A 118 1.60 -9.74 19.96
N GLU A 119 2.51 -10.35 19.18
CA GLU A 119 3.90 -9.92 19.14
C GLU A 119 4.04 -8.57 18.42
N PRO A 120 5.07 -7.76 18.75
CA PRO A 120 5.36 -6.53 18.03
C PRO A 120 5.74 -6.84 16.58
N VAL A 121 5.35 -5.93 15.69
CA VAL A 121 5.59 -6.04 14.25
C VAL A 121 6.23 -4.76 13.72
N HIS A 122 7.08 -4.89 12.72
CA HIS A 122 7.62 -3.75 11.98
C HIS A 122 6.68 -3.45 10.82
N ILE A 123 6.27 -2.19 10.66
CA ILE A 123 5.50 -1.75 9.51
C ILE A 123 6.32 -0.72 8.73
N VAL A 124 6.41 -0.89 7.42
CA VAL A 124 7.21 -0.03 6.55
C VAL A 124 6.58 0.03 5.17
N HIS A 125 6.58 1.18 4.50
CA HIS A 125 5.99 1.28 3.17
C HIS A 125 6.72 0.39 2.13
N ALA A 126 8.01 0.62 1.92
CA ALA A 126 8.80 -0.08 0.90
C ALA A 126 9.64 -1.24 1.45
N SER A 127 10.65 -0.97 2.27
CA SER A 127 11.51 -2.02 2.86
C SER A 127 12.22 -1.52 4.14
N PRO A 128 12.63 -2.41 5.07
CA PRO A 128 13.47 -2.02 6.20
C PRO A 128 14.76 -1.28 5.86
N CYS A 129 15.40 -1.59 4.73
CA CYS A 129 16.65 -0.95 4.31
C CYS A 129 16.44 0.44 3.73
N GLU A 130 15.41 0.63 2.91
CA GLU A 130 15.06 1.93 2.32
C GLU A 130 13.53 2.11 2.40
N PRO A 131 13.01 2.68 3.51
CA PRO A 131 11.58 2.72 3.84
C PRO A 131 10.63 3.29 2.79
N LEU A 132 11.12 4.11 1.84
CA LEU A 132 10.32 4.72 0.77
C LEU A 132 10.63 4.19 -0.63
N ALA A 133 11.84 3.70 -0.91
CA ALA A 133 12.29 3.60 -2.30
C ALA A 133 12.50 2.17 -2.79
N GLU A 134 12.86 1.23 -1.90
CA GLU A 134 13.37 -0.06 -2.34
C GLU A 134 12.26 -1.02 -2.80
N TYR A 135 12.33 -1.46 -4.06
CA TYR A 135 11.46 -2.50 -4.60
C TYR A 135 11.97 -3.91 -4.28
N LEU A 136 11.42 -4.57 -3.26
CA LEU A 136 11.63 -6.00 -2.98
C LEU A 136 10.78 -6.88 -3.89
N MET A 137 11.23 -7.05 -5.13
CA MET A 137 10.47 -7.73 -6.18
C MET A 137 10.28 -9.24 -5.94
N PRO A 138 9.12 -9.82 -6.31
CA PRO A 138 8.83 -11.26 -6.16
C PRO A 138 9.79 -12.21 -6.89
N ASN A 139 10.53 -11.74 -7.89
CA ASN A 139 11.46 -12.57 -8.65
C ASN A 139 12.85 -12.66 -8.01
N LEU A 140 13.07 -11.99 -6.88
CA LEU A 140 14.32 -12.10 -6.13
C LEU A 140 14.41 -13.49 -5.46
N PRO A 141 15.54 -14.22 -5.62
CA PRO A 141 15.80 -15.43 -4.84
C PRO A 141 15.85 -15.13 -3.33
N GLY A 142 15.49 -16.10 -2.50
CA GLY A 142 15.52 -15.95 -1.03
C GLY A 142 16.91 -15.67 -0.45
N ASP A 143 17.94 -16.18 -1.10
CA ASP A 143 19.33 -15.98 -0.71
C ASP A 143 19.96 -14.70 -1.29
N HIS A 144 19.17 -13.90 -2.02
CA HIS A 144 19.61 -12.66 -2.63
C HIS A 144 20.05 -11.64 -1.56
N LYS A 145 21.16 -10.94 -1.81
CA LYS A 145 21.78 -10.00 -0.85
C LYS A 145 20.82 -8.94 -0.30
N ARG A 146 19.90 -8.43 -1.14
CA ARG A 146 18.89 -7.42 -0.75
C ARG A 146 17.85 -7.99 0.21
N VAL A 147 17.39 -9.22 -0.02
CA VAL A 147 16.43 -9.89 0.86
C VAL A 147 17.06 -10.13 2.23
N LYS A 148 18.29 -10.67 2.26
CA LYS A 148 19.06 -10.87 3.50
C LYS A 148 19.29 -9.57 4.28
N ALA A 149 19.71 -8.49 3.62
CA ALA A 149 19.92 -7.20 4.27
C ALA A 149 18.64 -6.65 4.91
N ASN A 150 17.48 -6.85 4.27
CA ASN A 150 16.20 -6.43 4.83
C ASN A 150 15.78 -7.26 6.03
N PHE A 151 16.05 -8.57 6.03
CA PHE A 151 15.91 -9.36 7.25
C PHE A 151 16.87 -8.85 8.34
N GLU A 152 18.15 -8.61 8.06
CA GLU A 152 19.09 -8.08 9.06
C GLU A 152 18.65 -6.73 9.66
N LYS A 153 17.98 -5.89 8.85
CA LYS A 153 17.53 -4.54 9.23
C LYS A 153 16.15 -4.50 9.88
N ALA A 154 15.28 -5.48 9.59
CA ALA A 154 13.93 -5.57 10.14
C ALA A 154 13.96 -5.54 11.68
N LEU A 155 13.12 -4.70 12.28
CA LEU A 155 13.09 -4.49 13.73
C LEU A 155 12.54 -5.71 14.48
N HIS A 156 11.65 -6.47 13.82
CA HIS A 156 10.94 -7.61 14.39
C HIS A 156 11.06 -8.84 13.52
N ARG A 157 10.53 -9.95 14.04
CA ARG A 157 10.37 -11.20 13.29
C ARG A 157 9.40 -11.02 12.12
N LEU A 158 8.37 -10.20 12.30
CA LEU A 158 7.37 -9.91 11.28
C LEU A 158 7.51 -8.47 10.80
N THR A 159 7.63 -8.29 9.48
CA THR A 159 7.58 -6.99 8.82
C THR A 159 6.46 -6.97 7.79
N PHE A 160 5.54 -6.00 7.85
CA PHE A 160 4.52 -5.78 6.83
C PHE A 160 4.91 -4.60 5.94
N TYR A 161 4.76 -4.78 4.62
CA TYR A 161 5.10 -3.77 3.62
C TYR A 161 4.18 -3.77 2.39
N GLY A 162 4.30 -2.73 1.55
CA GLY A 162 3.53 -2.50 0.33
C GLY A 162 4.43 -2.25 -0.87
N HIS A 163 4.22 -1.14 -1.59
CA HIS A 163 5.07 -0.52 -2.63
C HIS A 163 5.23 -1.29 -3.95
N THR A 164 5.47 -2.60 -3.88
CA THR A 164 5.61 -3.44 -5.07
C THR A 164 4.26 -3.85 -5.66
N HIS A 165 3.18 -3.73 -4.88
CA HIS A 165 1.81 -4.11 -5.24
C HIS A 165 1.64 -5.61 -5.55
N HIS A 166 2.49 -6.45 -4.98
CA HIS A 166 2.48 -7.90 -5.17
C HIS A 166 2.23 -8.62 -3.84
N PRO A 167 1.01 -9.09 -3.56
CA PRO A 167 0.71 -9.74 -2.29
C PRO A 167 1.42 -11.09 -2.18
N GLY A 168 1.99 -11.34 -1.01
CA GLY A 168 2.80 -12.52 -0.75
C GLY A 168 3.82 -12.26 0.34
N TRP A 169 4.83 -13.12 0.45
CA TRP A 169 5.84 -12.98 1.49
C TRP A 169 7.18 -13.59 1.11
N PHE A 170 8.23 -13.09 1.73
CA PHE A 170 9.48 -13.82 1.93
C PHE A 170 9.47 -14.43 3.33
N ALA A 171 9.75 -15.72 3.44
CA ALA A 171 10.22 -16.32 4.68
C ALA A 171 11.75 -16.33 4.65
N GLU A 172 12.42 -16.07 5.77
CA GLU A 172 13.89 -15.97 5.78
C GLU A 172 14.53 -17.26 5.23
N GLY A 173 15.37 -17.11 4.19
CA GLY A 173 15.99 -18.20 3.46
C GLY A 173 15.23 -18.71 2.23
N ASP A 174 13.96 -18.34 2.05
CA ASP A 174 13.10 -18.83 0.97
C ASP A 174 12.86 -17.77 -0.12
N ALA A 175 12.61 -18.24 -1.34
CA ALA A 175 12.11 -17.38 -2.41
C ALA A 175 10.71 -16.85 -2.09
N PHE A 176 10.32 -15.75 -2.74
CA PHE A 176 9.01 -15.14 -2.56
C PHE A 176 7.89 -16.13 -2.85
N GLN A 177 6.94 -16.22 -1.94
CA GLN A 177 5.70 -16.97 -2.11
C GLN A 177 4.58 -15.99 -2.43
N ARG A 178 3.93 -16.17 -3.57
CA ARG A 178 2.78 -15.34 -3.97
C ARG A 178 1.55 -15.77 -3.17
N ALA A 179 0.77 -14.80 -2.73
CA ALA A 179 -0.56 -15.03 -2.17
C ALA A 179 -1.56 -15.29 -3.32
N GLU A 180 -1.62 -16.53 -3.79
CA GLU A 180 -2.48 -16.94 -4.91
C GLU A 180 -3.90 -17.30 -4.44
N GLY A 181 -4.91 -16.89 -5.21
CA GLY A 181 -6.32 -17.18 -4.94
C GLY A 181 -7.05 -16.08 -4.16
N HIS A 182 -8.29 -16.39 -3.74
CA HIS A 182 -9.17 -15.42 -3.09
C HIS A 182 -8.86 -15.21 -1.60
N ASP A 183 -8.41 -16.27 -0.90
CA ASP A 183 -8.11 -16.27 0.53
C ASP A 183 -6.82 -17.07 0.81
N ALA A 184 -5.70 -16.65 0.22
CA ALA A 184 -4.40 -17.24 0.53
C ALA A 184 -4.09 -17.05 2.02
N VAL A 185 -3.54 -18.06 2.67
CA VAL A 185 -3.19 -18.03 4.10
C VAL A 185 -1.74 -18.44 4.29
N LEU A 186 -1.01 -17.63 5.04
CA LEU A 186 0.28 -17.96 5.64
C LEU A 186 0.07 -18.27 7.12
N GLU A 187 0.31 -19.51 7.52
CA GLU A 187 0.45 -19.87 8.94
C GLU A 187 1.87 -19.52 9.40
N LEU A 188 2.00 -18.72 10.46
CA LEU A 188 3.28 -18.23 10.94
C LEU A 188 3.98 -19.27 11.80
N GLU A 189 5.22 -19.61 11.44
CA GLU A 189 6.07 -20.46 12.26
C GLU A 189 6.70 -19.62 13.39
N PRO A 190 6.67 -20.07 14.67
CA PRO A 190 7.04 -19.24 15.83
C PRO A 190 8.44 -18.60 15.76
N ASP A 191 9.43 -19.32 15.25
CA ASP A 191 10.83 -18.87 15.22
C ASP A 191 11.27 -18.35 13.85
N ARG A 192 10.35 -18.26 12.88
CA ARG A 192 10.66 -17.89 11.51
C ARG A 192 10.36 -16.43 11.25
N ARG A 193 11.26 -15.75 10.53
CA ARG A 193 11.10 -14.34 10.17
C ARG A 193 10.42 -14.19 8.82
N TYR A 194 9.61 -13.15 8.69
CA TYR A 194 8.82 -12.89 7.48
C TYR A 194 8.85 -11.41 7.08
N LEU A 195 9.04 -11.16 5.78
CA LEU A 195 8.72 -9.89 5.12
C LEU A 195 7.44 -10.11 4.31
N ILE A 196 6.36 -9.45 4.68
CA ILE A 196 4.99 -9.75 4.26
C ILE A 196 4.48 -8.57 3.42
N ASN A 197 4.30 -8.78 2.11
CA ASN A 197 3.71 -7.78 1.24
C ASN A 197 2.18 -7.91 1.24
N VAL A 198 1.49 -6.83 1.58
CA VAL A 198 0.01 -6.85 1.73
C VAL A 198 -0.73 -6.73 0.40
N GLY A 199 0.00 -6.45 -0.69
CA GLY A 199 -0.55 -6.15 -2.00
C GLY A 199 -0.90 -4.68 -2.15
N SER A 200 -1.80 -4.38 -3.09
CA SER A 200 -2.27 -3.02 -3.34
C SER A 200 -3.79 -3.00 -3.42
N VAL A 201 -4.39 -2.02 -2.75
CA VAL A 201 -5.83 -1.76 -2.86
C VAL A 201 -6.14 -1.08 -4.19
N GLY A 202 -5.42 0.00 -4.50
CA GLY A 202 -5.79 0.90 -5.59
C GLY A 202 -5.17 0.59 -6.95
N GLN A 203 -4.07 -0.16 -7.00
CA GLN A 203 -3.37 -0.47 -8.24
C GLN A 203 -2.61 -1.81 -8.22
N PRO A 204 -3.28 -2.97 -8.12
CA PRO A 204 -2.63 -4.27 -8.21
C PRO A 204 -1.71 -4.41 -9.45
N ARG A 205 -0.55 -5.06 -9.31
CA ARG A 205 0.45 -5.22 -10.41
C ARG A 205 0.79 -6.68 -10.73
N ASP A 206 0.01 -7.61 -10.22
CA ASP A 206 0.30 -9.05 -10.31
C ASP A 206 -0.53 -9.79 -11.36
N SER A 207 -1.11 -9.06 -12.31
CA SER A 207 -2.01 -9.55 -13.37
C SER A 207 -3.39 -10.01 -12.89
N ASP A 208 -3.75 -9.69 -11.64
CA ASP A 208 -5.12 -9.76 -11.14
C ASP A 208 -5.61 -8.33 -10.89
N LYS A 209 -6.75 -7.96 -11.48
CA LYS A 209 -7.30 -6.60 -11.35
C LYS A 209 -7.99 -6.35 -10.01
N ARG A 210 -8.32 -7.41 -9.26
CA ARG A 210 -8.96 -7.31 -7.96
C ARG A 210 -8.01 -6.67 -6.96
N LEU A 211 -8.55 -5.78 -6.14
CA LEU A 211 -7.81 -5.17 -5.04
C LEU A 211 -7.31 -6.27 -4.09
N ALA A 212 -6.19 -6.01 -3.39
CA ALA A 212 -5.61 -6.92 -2.43
C ALA A 212 -5.31 -6.21 -1.10
N TYR A 213 -5.59 -6.90 0.01
CA TYR A 213 -5.18 -6.48 1.35
C TYR A 213 -4.98 -7.70 2.26
N ALA A 214 -4.41 -7.51 3.46
CA ALA A 214 -4.10 -8.60 4.38
C ALA A 214 -4.79 -8.44 5.74
N LEU A 215 -5.16 -9.57 6.34
CA LEU A 215 -5.69 -9.70 7.69
C LEU A 215 -4.71 -10.47 8.56
N PHE A 216 -4.43 -9.98 9.75
CA PHE A 216 -3.50 -10.56 10.71
C PHE A 216 -4.18 -10.80 12.07
N ASP A 217 -4.06 -12.04 12.57
CA ASP A 217 -4.66 -12.46 13.85
C ASP A 217 -3.64 -12.81 14.94
N GLY A 218 -2.35 -12.56 14.69
CA GLY A 218 -1.25 -12.93 15.59
C GLY A 218 -0.64 -14.30 15.29
N LYS A 219 -1.29 -15.15 14.50
CA LYS A 219 -0.85 -16.51 14.17
C LYS A 219 -0.78 -16.78 12.68
N SER A 220 -1.63 -16.12 11.92
CA SER A 220 -1.73 -16.26 10.47
C SER A 220 -1.90 -14.90 9.80
N VAL A 221 -1.51 -14.85 8.53
CA VAL A 221 -1.80 -13.75 7.62
C VAL A 221 -2.67 -14.29 6.50
N ARG A 222 -3.85 -13.68 6.30
CA ARG A 222 -4.76 -14.01 5.20
C ARG A 222 -4.88 -12.85 4.24
N TRP A 223 -4.61 -13.09 2.97
CA TRP A 223 -4.86 -12.10 1.92
C TRP A 223 -6.29 -12.21 1.43
N ARG A 224 -6.89 -11.07 1.13
CA ARG A 224 -8.23 -10.98 0.55
C ARG A 224 -8.15 -10.31 -0.81
N ARG A 225 -8.91 -10.84 -1.76
CA ARG A 225 -9.08 -10.26 -3.10
C ARG A 225 -10.53 -9.89 -3.31
N LEU A 226 -10.80 -8.62 -3.60
CA LEU A 226 -12.17 -8.16 -3.85
C LEU A 226 -12.31 -7.59 -5.26
N ASP A 227 -13.44 -7.89 -5.89
CA ASP A 227 -13.91 -7.09 -7.01
C ASP A 227 -14.33 -5.71 -6.50
N TYR A 228 -14.12 -4.70 -7.33
CA TYR A 228 -14.59 -3.34 -7.14
C TYR A 228 -14.99 -2.77 -8.51
N ASP A 229 -15.59 -1.58 -8.53
CA ASP A 229 -15.96 -0.90 -9.77
C ASP A 229 -14.73 -0.31 -10.48
N VAL A 230 -13.91 -1.21 -11.03
CA VAL A 230 -12.68 -0.87 -11.76
C VAL A 230 -12.96 -0.07 -13.03
N GLU A 231 -14.14 -0.23 -13.63
CA GLU A 231 -14.54 0.50 -14.83
C GLU A 231 -14.77 1.99 -14.50
N THR A 232 -15.47 2.28 -13.40
CA THR A 232 -15.64 3.67 -12.93
C THR A 232 -14.31 4.30 -12.53
N ALA A 233 -13.47 3.58 -11.77
CA ALA A 233 -12.14 4.08 -11.41
C ALA A 233 -11.29 4.39 -12.65
N SER A 234 -11.28 3.48 -13.62
CA SER A 234 -10.57 3.62 -14.90
C SER A 234 -11.11 4.80 -15.73
N ALA A 235 -12.43 4.96 -15.79
CA ALA A 235 -13.08 6.05 -16.51
C ALA A 235 -12.79 7.43 -15.90
N LYS A 236 -12.76 7.54 -14.56
CA LYS A 236 -12.39 8.78 -13.88
C LYS A 236 -10.96 9.22 -14.21
N ILE A 237 -10.01 8.28 -14.23
CA ILE A 237 -8.63 8.57 -14.63
C ILE A 237 -8.58 9.03 -16.10
N ALA A 238 -9.27 8.33 -17.00
CA ALA A 238 -9.30 8.68 -18.43
C ALA A 238 -9.96 10.04 -18.73
N ALA A 239 -10.84 10.51 -17.85
CA ALA A 239 -11.51 11.81 -17.98
C ALA A 239 -10.59 13.01 -17.63
N ILE A 240 -9.41 12.76 -17.06
CA ILE A 240 -8.44 13.80 -16.66
C ILE A 240 -7.35 13.90 -17.73
N PRO A 241 -7.30 14.99 -18.53
CA PRO A 241 -6.34 15.11 -19.63
C PRO A 241 -4.87 15.04 -19.23
N GLU A 242 -4.53 15.43 -18.00
CA GLU A 242 -3.16 15.44 -17.50
C GLU A 242 -2.69 14.10 -16.95
N LEU A 243 -3.60 13.15 -16.74
CA LEU A 243 -3.23 11.80 -16.34
C LEU A 243 -2.97 10.94 -17.58
N PRO A 244 -1.84 10.19 -17.63
CA PRO A 244 -1.58 9.28 -18.73
C PRO A 244 -2.68 8.23 -18.87
N GLU A 245 -3.17 8.01 -20.09
CA GLU A 245 -4.16 6.96 -20.41
C GLU A 245 -3.74 5.57 -19.91
N THR A 246 -2.42 5.30 -19.91
CA THR A 246 -1.88 4.03 -19.40
C THR A 246 -2.19 3.76 -17.93
N LEU A 247 -2.43 4.79 -17.11
CA LEU A 247 -2.85 4.64 -15.71
C LEU A 247 -4.29 4.13 -15.61
N SER A 248 -5.14 4.55 -16.53
CA SER A 248 -6.52 4.07 -16.67
C SER A 248 -6.54 2.62 -17.19
N SER A 249 -5.82 2.34 -18.28
CA SER A 249 -5.86 1.03 -18.93
C SER A 249 -5.22 -0.09 -18.11
N ARG A 250 -4.21 0.24 -17.27
CA ARG A 250 -3.49 -0.78 -16.48
C ARG A 250 -4.33 -1.36 -15.34
N LEU A 251 -5.27 -0.58 -14.79
CA LEU A 251 -6.20 -1.06 -13.76
C LEU A 251 -7.05 -2.23 -14.27
N LEU A 252 -7.51 -2.16 -15.51
CA LEU A 252 -8.37 -3.18 -16.12
C LEU A 252 -7.67 -4.55 -16.27
N VAL A 253 -6.34 -4.58 -16.19
CA VAL A 253 -5.51 -5.78 -16.36
C VAL A 253 -4.62 -6.10 -15.16
N GLY A 254 -4.68 -5.31 -14.07
CA GLY A 254 -3.85 -5.50 -12.88
C GLY A 254 -2.35 -5.43 -13.15
N LYS A 255 -1.89 -4.43 -13.91
CA LYS A 255 -0.48 -4.24 -14.27
C LYS A 255 0.07 -2.94 -13.76
#